data_AF-W7YNS6-F1
#
_entry.id   AF-W7YNS6-F1
#
_cell.length_a   1.000
_cell.length_b   1.000
_cell.length_c   1.000
_cell.angle_alpha   90.00
_cell.angle_beta   90.00
_cell.angle_gamma   90.00
#
_symmetry.space_group_name_H-M   'P 1'
#
loop_
_entity.id
_entity.type
_entity.pdbx_description
1 polymer ?
#
loop_
_entity_poly.entity_id
_entity_poly.type
_entity_poly.pdbx_seq_one_letter_code
_entity_poly.pdbx_strand_id
1 'polypeptide(L)'
;MNALKQDKGFTLIEVIASFVLLAILATVITSLFSNGFRSITKFGTRSEKMLVARQNIEGATLGTDGNITVNRISGSGPPAIKFHGETVSEPIAGTSGSKMTVFISTPPLWAAAVNYTLNDHVRYNNKNYTCIRPHISDATNKPLSSGSPWVEY
;
A
#
# COMPACT_ATOMS: atom_id res chain seq x y z
N MET A 1 23.26 88.77 31.25
CA MET A 1 22.64 88.12 32.43
C MET A 1 22.11 86.78 31.96
N ASN A 2 22.82 85.69 32.26
CA ASN A 2 22.46 84.35 31.81
C ASN A 2 21.42 83.75 32.76
N ALA A 3 20.16 83.71 32.31
CA ALA A 3 19.11 82.98 33.00
C ALA A 3 19.40 81.48 32.87
N LEU A 4 19.82 80.85 33.97
CA LEU A 4 19.95 79.41 34.06
C LEU A 4 18.55 78.80 33.92
N LYS A 5 18.30 78.17 32.76
CA LYS A 5 17.11 77.35 32.52
C LYS A 5 17.13 76.22 33.56
N GLN A 6 16.15 76.21 34.45
CA GLN A 6 15.86 75.05 35.28
C GLN A 6 15.40 73.92 34.36
N ASP A 7 16.27 72.93 34.15
CA ASP A 7 15.87 71.67 33.54
C ASP A 7 14.87 70.98 34.47
N LYS A 8 13.64 70.79 33.98
CA LYS A 8 12.61 70.06 34.72
C LYS A 8 13.07 68.61 34.86
N GLY A 9 13.41 68.20 36.08
CA GLY A 9 13.68 66.80 36.40
C GLY A 9 12.47 65.91 36.14
N PHE A 10 12.70 64.63 35.86
CA PHE A 10 11.63 63.66 35.64
C PHE A 10 10.76 63.49 36.88
N THR A 11 9.45 63.41 36.66
CA THR A 11 8.50 63.16 37.74
C THR A 11 8.49 61.67 38.11
N LEU A 12 8.27 61.36 39.39
CA LEU A 12 8.22 59.97 39.88
C LEU A 12 7.20 59.11 39.11
N ILE A 13 6.07 59.70 38.72
CA ILE A 13 5.01 59.02 37.98
C ILE A 13 5.45 58.61 36.57
N GLU A 14 6.29 59.41 35.91
CA GLU A 14 6.78 59.16 34.55
C GLU A 14 7.84 58.05 34.53
N VAL A 15 8.68 58.00 35.58
CA VAL A 15 9.64 56.92 35.79
C VAL A 15 8.92 55.60 36.03
N ILE A 16 7.87 55.59 36.88
CA ILE A 16 7.06 54.40 37.14
C ILE A 16 6.33 53.94 35.87
N ALA A 17 5.72 54.86 35.12
CA ALA A 17 5.03 54.55 33.88
C ALA A 17 5.99 53.91 32.84
N SER A 18 7.22 54.44 32.74
CA SER A 18 8.25 53.90 31.85
C SER A 18 8.68 52.49 32.24
N PHE A 19 8.82 52.20 33.53
CA PHE A 19 9.14 50.86 34.03
C PHE A 19 8.05 49.83 33.69
N VAL A 20 6.78 50.23 33.83
CA VAL A 20 5.64 49.37 33.48
C VAL A 20 5.62 49.08 31.97
N LEU A 21 5.83 50.11 31.14
CA LEU A 21 5.92 49.94 29.68
C LEU A 21 7.08 49.03 29.28
N LEU A 22 8.24 49.19 29.92
CA LEU A 22 9.41 48.33 29.67
C LEU A 22 9.12 46.87 30.00
N ALA A 23 8.44 46.61 31.13
CA ALA A 23 8.07 45.25 31.55
C ALA A 23 7.08 44.60 30.57
N ILE A 24 6.09 45.35 30.08
CA ILE A 24 5.15 44.87 29.06
C ILE A 24 5.89 44.57 27.75
N LEU A 25 6.78 45.47 27.31
CA LEU A 25 7.56 45.25 26.09
C LEU A 25 8.43 43.99 26.22
N ALA A 26 9.11 43.81 27.35
CA ALA A 26 9.96 42.65 27.61
C ALA A 26 9.18 41.33 27.60
N THR A 27 7.98 41.29 28.17
CA THR A 27 7.10 40.10 28.18
C THR A 27 6.56 39.76 26.79
N VAL A 28 6.18 40.77 26.01
CA VAL A 28 5.75 40.57 24.61
C VAL A 28 6.90 40.03 23.77
N ILE A 29 8.09 40.61 23.89
CA ILE A 29 9.29 40.19 23.16
C ILE A 29 9.64 38.74 23.51
N THR A 30 9.71 38.39 24.79
CA THR A 30 10.01 37.01 25.22
C THR A 30 8.94 36.01 24.77
N SER A 31 7.67 36.40 24.73
CA SER A 31 6.57 35.57 24.20
C SER A 31 6.71 35.29 22.70
N LEU A 32 7.01 36.31 21.90
CA LEU A 32 7.24 36.18 20.46
C LEU A 32 8.40 35.22 20.17
N PHE A 33 9.53 35.38 20.86
CA PHE A 33 10.69 34.51 20.70
C PHE A 33 10.43 33.07 21.17
N SER A 34 9.72 32.88 22.28
CA SER A 34 9.39 31.55 22.80
C SER A 34 8.50 30.75 21.84
N ASN A 35 7.52 31.42 21.24
CA ASN A 35 6.62 30.81 20.27
C ASN A 35 7.33 30.49 18.95
N GLY A 36 8.20 31.40 18.48
CA GLY A 36 9.04 31.17 17.30
C GLY A 36 9.99 29.98 17.48
N PHE A 37 10.66 29.91 18.64
CA PHE A 37 11.59 28.82 18.95
C PHE A 37 10.89 27.45 18.99
N ARG A 38 9.67 27.35 19.55
CA ARG A 38 8.85 26.14 19.52
C ARG A 38 8.50 25.68 18.10
N SER A 39 8.29 26.62 17.19
CA SER A 39 8.02 26.30 15.78
C SER A 39 9.26 25.72 15.09
N ILE A 40 10.43 26.32 15.33
CA ILE A 40 11.71 25.89 14.75
C ILE A 40 12.10 24.48 15.24
N THR A 41 11.96 24.19 16.53
CA THR A 41 12.28 22.86 17.07
C THR A 41 11.36 21.77 16.51
N LYS A 42 10.06 22.07 16.35
CA LYS A 42 9.11 21.16 15.70
C LYS A 42 9.47 20.91 14.24
N PHE A 43 9.90 21.94 13.51
CA PHE A 43 10.37 21.79 12.14
C PHE A 43 11.64 20.92 12.07
N GLY A 44 12.61 21.13 12.96
CA GLY A 44 13.82 20.32 13.05
C GLY A 44 13.54 18.82 13.21
N THR A 45 12.69 18.44 14.17
CA THR A 45 12.32 17.03 14.39
C THR A 45 11.58 16.40 13.20
N ARG A 46 10.80 17.18 12.45
CA ARG A 46 10.14 16.70 11.21
C ARG A 46 11.16 16.44 10.11
N SER A 47 12.10 17.36 9.91
CA SER A 47 13.18 17.22 8.94
C SER A 47 14.06 16.02 9.23
N GLU A 48 14.39 15.77 10.50
CA GLU A 48 15.13 14.59 10.94
C GLU A 48 14.38 13.29 10.63
N LYS A 49 13.08 13.21 11.01
CA LYS A 49 12.25 12.04 10.70
C LYS A 49 12.11 11.79 9.20
N MET A 50 12.03 12.85 8.40
CA MET A 50 11.99 12.75 6.95
C MET A 50 13.32 12.23 6.38
N LEU A 51 14.45 12.68 6.91
CA LEU A 51 15.77 12.21 6.50
C LEU A 51 15.98 10.73 6.86
N VAL A 52 15.56 10.31 8.06
CA VAL A 52 15.56 8.89 8.46
C VAL A 52 14.63 8.06 7.58
N ALA A 53 13.42 8.55 7.30
CA ALA A 53 12.49 7.86 6.40
C ALA A 53 13.09 7.70 4.99
N ARG A 54 13.74 8.74 4.47
CA ARG A 54 14.47 8.69 3.19
C ARG A 54 15.61 7.68 3.22
N GLN A 55 16.44 7.69 4.26
CA GLN A 55 17.54 6.73 4.43
C GLN A 55 17.03 5.28 4.49
N ASN A 56 15.89 5.05 5.14
CA ASN A 56 15.25 3.73 5.18
C ASN A 56 14.73 3.30 3.80
N ILE A 57 14.19 4.23 3.01
CA ILE A 57 13.75 3.95 1.62
C ILE A 57 14.95 3.65 0.73
N GLU A 58 16.00 4.46 0.81
CA GLU A 58 17.23 4.27 0.02
C GLU A 58 17.95 2.96 0.42
N GLY A 59 17.96 2.61 1.71
CA GLY A 59 18.54 1.36 2.22
C GLY A 59 17.70 0.09 1.97
N ALA A 60 16.37 0.21 1.82
CA ALA A 60 15.47 -0.91 1.52
C ALA A 60 15.59 -1.45 0.09
N THR A 61 16.41 -0.81 -0.78
CA THR A 61 16.76 -1.32 -2.11
C THR A 61 17.59 -2.61 -2.07
N LEU A 62 18.15 -2.97 -0.92
CA LEU A 62 18.75 -4.28 -0.65
C LEU A 62 17.67 -5.21 -0.07
N GLY A 63 16.69 -5.56 -0.90
CA GLY A 63 15.63 -6.48 -0.53
C GLY A 63 16.20 -7.82 -0.07
N THR A 64 15.69 -8.32 1.06
CA THR A 64 15.89 -9.72 1.44
C THR A 64 15.05 -10.57 0.50
N ASP A 65 15.68 -11.46 -0.25
CA ASP A 65 14.99 -12.36 -1.18
C ASP A 65 13.87 -13.12 -0.46
N GLY A 66 12.65 -12.99 -0.95
CA GLY A 66 11.52 -13.82 -0.55
C GLY A 66 11.55 -15.13 -1.34
N ASN A 67 11.87 -16.24 -0.69
CA ASN A 67 11.84 -17.55 -1.36
C ASN A 67 10.39 -18.04 -1.48
N ILE A 68 9.92 -18.25 -2.72
CA ILE A 68 8.65 -18.91 -3.00
C ILE A 68 8.93 -20.39 -3.25
N THR A 69 8.67 -21.23 -2.25
CA THR A 69 8.81 -22.69 -2.39
C THR A 69 7.53 -23.30 -2.96
N VAL A 70 7.58 -23.79 -4.20
CA VAL A 70 6.49 -24.58 -4.79
C VAL A 70 6.76 -26.06 -4.51
N ASN A 71 6.07 -26.62 -3.51
CA ASN A 71 6.35 -27.98 -3.02
C ASN A 71 5.92 -29.10 -3.99
N ARG A 72 4.99 -28.85 -4.92
CA ARG A 72 4.54 -29.83 -5.94
C ARG A 72 4.03 -29.11 -7.20
N ILE A 73 4.56 -29.46 -8.36
CA ILE A 73 3.98 -29.15 -9.68
C ILE A 73 3.61 -30.50 -10.30
N SER A 74 2.33 -30.75 -10.55
CA SER A 74 1.86 -32.01 -11.15
C SER A 74 1.01 -31.72 -12.39
N GLY A 75 1.46 -32.22 -13.54
CA GLY A 75 0.76 -32.20 -14.84
C GLY A 75 1.50 -33.08 -15.84
N SER A 76 0.79 -33.69 -16.80
CA SER A 76 1.40 -34.52 -17.87
C SER A 76 1.86 -33.63 -19.03
N GLY A 77 2.98 -32.94 -18.84
CA GLY A 77 3.62 -32.05 -19.81
C GLY A 77 4.89 -31.43 -19.21
N PRO A 78 5.75 -30.75 -20.00
CA PRO A 78 6.92 -30.08 -19.44
C PRO A 78 6.48 -29.12 -18.33
N PRO A 79 6.95 -29.29 -17.07
CA PRO A 79 6.44 -28.53 -15.94
C PRO A 79 7.00 -27.10 -16.00
N ALA A 80 6.20 -26.15 -16.48
CA ALA A 80 6.54 -24.75 -16.42
C ALA A 80 5.32 -23.95 -15.94
N ILE A 81 5.40 -23.42 -14.72
CA ILE A 81 4.58 -22.27 -14.35
C ILE A 81 5.12 -21.09 -15.17
N LYS A 82 4.48 -20.79 -16.30
CA LYS A 82 4.82 -19.63 -17.13
C LYS A 82 3.92 -18.46 -16.75
N PHE A 83 4.45 -17.55 -15.93
CA PHE A 83 3.84 -16.25 -15.74
C PHE A 83 4.16 -15.39 -16.98
N HIS A 84 3.16 -15.11 -17.81
CA HIS A 84 3.29 -14.12 -18.89
C HIS A 84 2.78 -12.78 -18.37
N GLY A 85 3.66 -11.80 -18.32
CA GLY A 85 3.38 -10.42 -17.94
C GLY A 85 4.64 -9.58 -18.14
N GLU A 86 4.49 -8.28 -18.31
CA GLU A 86 5.61 -7.37 -18.12
C GLU A 86 5.96 -7.39 -16.63
N THR A 87 7.23 -7.59 -16.29
CA THR A 87 7.68 -7.49 -14.90
C THR A 87 7.52 -6.05 -14.46
N VAL A 88 6.40 -5.74 -13.80
CA VAL A 88 6.23 -4.48 -13.09
C VAL A 88 6.84 -4.66 -11.70
N SER A 89 8.11 -4.31 -11.56
CA SER A 89 8.85 -4.38 -10.30
C SER A 89 8.59 -3.13 -9.44
N GLU A 90 7.32 -2.76 -9.27
CA GLU A 90 6.92 -1.64 -8.43
C GLU A 90 6.44 -2.15 -7.06
N PRO A 91 6.99 -1.65 -5.94
CA PRO A 91 6.52 -2.03 -4.62
C PRO A 91 5.10 -1.50 -4.41
N ILE A 92 4.16 -2.39 -4.12
CA ILE A 92 2.84 -2.00 -3.63
C ILE A 92 3.01 -1.60 -2.15
N ALA A 93 3.06 -0.29 -1.89
CA ALA A 93 3.19 0.25 -0.54
C ALA A 93 2.08 -0.26 0.40
N GLY A 94 2.45 -0.67 1.62
CA GLY A 94 1.50 -1.11 2.66
C GLY A 94 1.15 -2.60 2.69
N THR A 95 1.85 -3.44 1.91
CA THR A 95 1.52 -4.87 1.76
C THR A 95 2.18 -5.82 2.75
N SER A 96 2.78 -5.33 3.83
CA SER A 96 3.36 -6.22 4.87
C SER A 96 2.29 -7.18 5.41
N GLY A 97 2.49 -8.48 5.23
CA GLY A 97 1.52 -9.53 5.59
C GLY A 97 0.40 -9.80 4.57
N SER A 98 0.49 -9.25 3.36
CA SER A 98 -0.52 -9.47 2.31
C SER A 98 -0.49 -10.90 1.79
N LYS A 99 -1.66 -11.55 1.77
CA LYS A 99 -1.84 -12.89 1.21
C LYS A 99 -2.31 -12.76 -0.23
N MET A 100 -1.46 -13.17 -1.19
CA MET A 100 -1.94 -13.40 -2.55
C MET A 100 -2.82 -14.65 -2.56
N THR A 101 -4.12 -14.48 -2.79
CA THR A 101 -5.07 -15.60 -2.92
C THR A 101 -5.36 -15.81 -4.40
N VAL A 102 -4.82 -16.89 -4.97
CA VAL A 102 -5.14 -17.30 -6.34
C VAL A 102 -6.32 -18.27 -6.27
N PHE A 103 -7.49 -17.83 -6.74
CA PHE A 103 -8.65 -18.71 -6.89
C PHE A 103 -8.61 -19.39 -8.25
N ILE A 104 -8.33 -20.69 -8.27
CA ILE A 104 -8.48 -21.51 -9.47
C ILE A 104 -9.86 -22.17 -9.38
N SER A 105 -10.79 -21.71 -10.23
CA SER A 105 -12.14 -22.24 -10.26
C SER A 105 -12.10 -23.73 -10.59
N THR A 106 -12.73 -24.55 -9.73
CA THR A 106 -12.89 -25.98 -9.99
C THR A 106 -14.22 -26.21 -10.71
N PRO A 107 -14.23 -26.78 -11.92
CA PRO A 107 -15.48 -27.05 -12.64
C PRO A 107 -16.40 -28.01 -11.87
N PRO A 108 -17.72 -27.91 -12.06
CA PRO A 108 -18.67 -28.85 -11.49
C PRO A 108 -18.43 -30.28 -12.01
N LEU A 109 -18.89 -31.29 -11.27
CA LEU A 109 -18.88 -32.68 -11.77
C LEU A 109 -19.80 -32.80 -12.98
N TRP A 110 -19.39 -33.61 -13.98
CA TRP A 110 -20.27 -33.98 -15.09
C TRP A 110 -21.50 -34.72 -14.55
N ALA A 111 -22.67 -34.39 -15.09
CA ALA A 111 -23.94 -35.04 -14.77
C ALA A 111 -24.69 -35.38 -16.06
N ALA A 112 -25.52 -36.43 -16.00
CA ALA A 112 -26.41 -36.82 -17.09
C ALA A 112 -27.66 -35.94 -17.15
N ALA A 113 -28.34 -35.92 -18.29
CA ALA A 113 -29.54 -35.12 -18.57
C ALA A 113 -29.35 -33.60 -18.38
N VAL A 114 -28.12 -33.12 -18.57
CA VAL A 114 -27.77 -31.70 -18.54
C VAL A 114 -27.58 -31.21 -19.97
N ASN A 115 -28.18 -30.07 -20.30
CA ASN A 115 -27.95 -29.40 -21.57
C ASN A 115 -26.64 -28.60 -21.49
N TYR A 116 -25.56 -29.18 -22.03
CA TYR A 116 -24.25 -28.53 -22.07
C TYR A 116 -24.09 -27.75 -23.38
N THR A 117 -23.58 -26.52 -23.24
CA THR A 117 -23.27 -25.62 -24.34
C THR A 117 -21.78 -25.67 -24.68
N LEU A 118 -21.42 -25.06 -25.82
CA LEU A 118 -20.02 -24.99 -26.26
C LEU A 118 -19.18 -24.27 -25.19
N ASN A 119 -18.03 -24.85 -24.84
CA ASN A 119 -17.09 -24.40 -23.82
C ASN A 119 -17.53 -24.60 -22.36
N ASP A 120 -18.62 -25.31 -22.09
CA ASP A 120 -18.92 -25.71 -20.71
C ASP A 120 -17.80 -26.59 -20.15
N HIS A 121 -17.46 -26.35 -18.89
CA HIS A 121 -16.40 -27.07 -18.19
C HIS A 121 -17.00 -28.04 -17.16
N VAL A 122 -16.51 -29.27 -17.16
CA VAL A 122 -16.91 -30.30 -16.20
C VAL A 122 -15.72 -31.10 -15.73
N ARG A 123 -15.88 -31.79 -14.60
CA ARG A 123 -14.93 -32.77 -14.09
C ARG A 123 -15.51 -34.17 -14.17
N TYR A 124 -14.73 -35.10 -14.70
CA TYR A 124 -15.08 -36.52 -14.82
C TYR A 124 -13.82 -37.37 -14.59
N ASN A 125 -13.90 -38.44 -13.78
CA ASN A 125 -12.74 -39.29 -13.46
C ASN A 125 -11.44 -38.51 -13.12
N ASN A 126 -11.57 -37.49 -12.26
CA ASN A 126 -10.46 -36.64 -11.79
C ASN A 126 -9.73 -35.83 -12.89
N LYS A 127 -10.32 -35.70 -14.07
CA LYS A 127 -9.82 -34.86 -15.17
C LYS A 127 -10.84 -33.78 -15.51
N ASN A 128 -10.37 -32.65 -16.02
CA ASN A 128 -11.20 -31.55 -16.47
C ASN A 128 -11.47 -31.67 -17.96
N TYR A 129 -12.68 -31.35 -18.39
CA TYR A 129 -13.11 -31.45 -19.77
C TYR A 129 -13.87 -30.21 -20.21
N THR A 130 -13.66 -29.81 -21.46
CA THR A 130 -14.39 -28.73 -22.13
C THR A 130 -15.33 -29.34 -23.16
N CYS A 131 -16.58 -28.90 -23.16
CA CYS A 131 -17.58 -29.28 -24.16
C CYS A 131 -17.21 -28.64 -25.51
N ILE A 132 -16.97 -29.45 -26.54
CA ILE A 132 -16.61 -28.99 -27.88
C ILE A 132 -17.81 -28.97 -28.84
N ARG A 133 -18.95 -29.52 -28.43
CA ARG A 133 -20.18 -29.56 -29.23
C ARG A 133 -21.41 -29.57 -28.32
N PRO A 134 -22.37 -28.64 -28.48
CA PRO A 134 -23.59 -28.61 -27.67
C PRO A 134 -24.37 -29.92 -27.74
N HIS A 135 -24.85 -30.40 -26.59
CA HIS A 135 -25.60 -31.65 -26.46
C HIS A 135 -26.32 -31.75 -25.11
N ILE A 136 -27.30 -32.66 -25.03
CA ILE A 136 -27.83 -33.12 -23.75
C ILE A 136 -27.02 -34.34 -23.32
N SER A 137 -26.46 -34.33 -22.12
CA SER A 137 -25.59 -35.39 -21.63
C SER A 137 -26.33 -36.71 -21.37
N ASP A 138 -25.69 -37.82 -21.73
CA ASP A 138 -26.15 -39.18 -21.52
C ASP A 138 -24.95 -40.16 -21.37
N ALA A 139 -25.24 -41.45 -21.23
CA ALA A 139 -24.21 -42.48 -21.04
C ALA A 139 -23.30 -42.71 -22.26
N THR A 140 -23.77 -42.38 -23.47
CA THR A 140 -23.07 -42.57 -24.74
C THR A 140 -22.18 -41.39 -25.12
N ASN A 141 -22.43 -40.21 -24.55
CA ASN A 141 -21.71 -38.97 -24.86
C ASN A 141 -20.96 -38.37 -23.66
N LYS A 142 -20.82 -39.13 -22.56
CA LYS A 142 -19.97 -38.77 -21.42
C LYS A 142 -18.50 -38.59 -21.83
N PRO A 143 -17.68 -37.87 -21.04
CA PRO A 143 -16.24 -37.82 -21.26
C PRO A 143 -15.63 -39.23 -21.36
N LEU A 144 -14.65 -39.43 -22.25
CA LEU A 144 -14.00 -40.71 -22.60
C LEU A 144 -14.82 -41.67 -23.49
N SER A 145 -16.06 -41.31 -23.89
CA SER A 145 -16.80 -42.09 -24.90
C SER A 145 -16.16 -42.02 -26.29
N SER A 146 -16.38 -43.04 -27.11
CA SER A 146 -16.00 -42.99 -28.53
C SER A 146 -16.84 -41.92 -29.24
N GLY A 147 -16.19 -40.91 -29.84
CA GLY A 147 -16.88 -39.75 -30.43
C GLY A 147 -17.39 -38.72 -29.41
N SER A 148 -16.86 -38.76 -28.18
CA SER A 148 -17.18 -37.85 -27.08
C SER A 148 -17.20 -36.37 -27.50
N PRO A 149 -18.24 -35.59 -27.14
CA PRO A 149 -18.29 -34.13 -27.31
C PRO A 149 -17.43 -33.38 -26.26
N TRP A 150 -16.46 -34.05 -25.63
CA TRP A 150 -15.62 -33.52 -24.55
C TRP A 150 -14.14 -33.70 -24.87
N VAL A 151 -13.34 -32.66 -24.64
CA VAL A 151 -11.86 -32.68 -24.74
C VAL A 151 -11.23 -32.36 -23.38
N GLU A 152 -10.18 -33.09 -23.00
CA GLU A 152 -9.43 -32.85 -21.76
C GLU A 152 -8.58 -31.57 -21.86
N TYR A 153 -8.47 -30.80 -20.77
CA TYR A 153 -7.64 -29.58 -20.68
C TYR A 153 -6.93 -29.43 -19.32
#